data_AF-A0A943DAQ0-F1
#
_entry.id   AF-A0A943DAQ0-F1
#
_cell.length_a   1.000
_cell.length_b   1.000
_cell.length_c   1.000
_cell.angle_alpha   90.00
_cell.angle_beta   90.00
_cell.angle_gamma   90.00
#
_symmetry.space_group_name_H-M   'P 1'
#
loop_
_entity.id
_entity.type
_entity.pdbx_description
1 polymer ?
#
loop_
_entity_poly.entity_id
_entity_poly.type
_entity_poly.pdbx_seq_one_letter_code
_entity_poly.pdbx_strand_id
1 'polypeptide(L)'
;KTEAETLDIIAQRSRDDSRTPMQWDASENAGFTTGTPWIGVADNYKAINAAAQMDDPDSIRSFYKKLVSLRKQMPAISAGRIEFLYPDNADLLAYRRYDGETELLVLCNLRAWEIAKPLPDGWTAAEELLGNYPESAATLRPYECVVLKK
;
A
#
# COMPACT_ATOMS: atom_id res chain seq x y z
N LYS A 1 -0.91 -2.82 -34.80
CA LYS A 1 -0.22 -3.53 -33.71
C LYS A 1 -0.04 -4.96 -34.15
N THR A 2 1.10 -5.58 -33.86
CA THR A 2 1.28 -7.02 -34.09
C THR A 2 0.36 -7.81 -33.15
N GLU A 3 0.18 -9.10 -33.42
CA GLU A 3 -0.55 -9.99 -32.52
C GLU A 3 0.10 -10.02 -31.12
N ALA A 4 1.43 -10.10 -31.07
CA ALA A 4 2.20 -10.07 -29.82
C ALA A 4 1.99 -8.78 -29.03
N GLU A 5 2.06 -7.61 -29.68
CA GLU A 5 1.78 -6.31 -29.03
C GLU A 5 0.35 -6.24 -28.53
N THR A 6 -0.60 -6.82 -29.27
CA THR A 6 -2.01 -6.83 -28.89
C THR A 6 -2.23 -7.71 -27.65
N LEU A 7 -1.62 -8.89 -27.60
CA LEU A 7 -1.68 -9.78 -26.45
C LEU A 7 -1.04 -9.17 -25.20
N ASP A 8 0.11 -8.51 -25.33
CA ASP A 8 0.76 -7.81 -24.22
C ASP A 8 -0.12 -6.70 -23.62
N ILE A 9 -0.77 -5.90 -24.47
CA ILE A 9 -1.69 -4.85 -24.02
C ILE A 9 -2.92 -5.43 -23.31
N ILE A 10 -3.47 -6.53 -23.84
CA ILE A 10 -4.62 -7.19 -23.23
C ILE A 10 -4.21 -7.78 -21.88
N ALA A 11 -3.05 -8.41 -21.80
CA ALA A 11 -2.52 -9.00 -20.57
C ALA A 11 -2.38 -7.96 -19.46
N GLN A 12 -1.81 -6.78 -19.74
CA GLN A 12 -1.62 -5.72 -18.74
C GLN A 12 -2.91 -5.05 -18.25
N ARG A 13 -4.04 -5.29 -18.92
CA ARG A 13 -5.33 -4.65 -18.63
C ARG A 13 -6.45 -5.66 -18.43
N SER A 14 -6.10 -6.94 -18.32
CA SER A 14 -7.10 -7.99 -18.28
C SER A 14 -7.83 -7.94 -16.94
N ARG A 15 -9.15 -8.10 -16.98
CA ARG A 15 -9.93 -8.29 -15.74
C ARG A 15 -9.58 -9.61 -15.07
N ASP A 16 -8.99 -10.55 -15.80
CA ASP A 16 -8.66 -11.87 -15.28
C ASP A 16 -7.47 -11.83 -14.31
N ASP A 17 -6.63 -10.78 -14.36
CA ASP A 17 -5.58 -10.52 -13.37
C ASP A 17 -6.13 -10.39 -11.94
N SER A 18 -7.37 -9.89 -11.80
CA SER A 18 -8.05 -9.77 -10.50
C SER A 18 -8.99 -10.93 -10.18
N ARG A 19 -9.01 -11.98 -11.01
CA ARG A 19 -9.95 -13.12 -10.90
C ARG A 19 -9.26 -14.46 -10.70
N THR A 20 -7.93 -14.50 -10.76
CA THR A 20 -7.18 -15.67 -10.33
C THR A 20 -7.61 -16.07 -8.92
N PRO A 21 -7.72 -17.37 -8.60
CA PRO A 21 -8.23 -17.80 -7.31
C PRO A 21 -7.47 -17.22 -6.12
N MET A 22 -8.18 -17.06 -5.00
CA MET A 22 -7.59 -16.57 -3.75
C MET A 22 -6.48 -17.52 -3.25
N GLN A 23 -5.35 -16.94 -2.84
CA GLN A 23 -4.19 -17.67 -2.35
C GLN A 23 -4.28 -17.87 -0.83
N TRP A 24 -4.98 -18.92 -0.40
CA TRP A 24 -5.19 -19.20 1.03
C TRP A 24 -3.93 -19.69 1.73
N ASP A 25 -3.23 -20.66 1.12
CA ASP A 25 -2.01 -21.25 1.67
C ASP A 25 -1.06 -21.73 0.55
N ALA A 26 0.01 -22.45 0.92
CA ALA A 26 1.02 -22.97 0.00
C ALA A 26 0.74 -24.41 -0.49
N SER A 27 -0.43 -24.97 -0.21
CA SER A 27 -0.85 -26.28 -0.72
C SER A 27 -1.28 -26.22 -2.19
N GLU A 28 -1.63 -27.37 -2.76
CA GLU A 28 -2.09 -27.45 -4.15
C GLU A 28 -3.24 -26.47 -4.43
N ASN A 29 -3.19 -25.79 -5.59
CA ASN A 29 -4.10 -24.71 -5.96
C ASN A 29 -4.25 -23.60 -4.89
N ALA A 30 -3.19 -23.34 -4.12
CA ALA A 30 -3.15 -22.36 -3.05
C ALA A 30 -4.23 -22.55 -1.96
N GLY A 31 -4.70 -23.79 -1.77
CA GLY A 31 -5.80 -24.11 -0.85
C GLY A 31 -7.18 -23.63 -1.32
N PHE A 32 -7.30 -23.14 -2.56
CA PHE A 32 -8.58 -22.67 -3.11
C PHE A 32 -9.55 -23.80 -3.42
N THR A 33 -9.05 -24.92 -3.96
CA THR A 33 -9.86 -26.09 -4.32
C THR A 33 -9.00 -27.34 -4.37
N THR A 34 -9.61 -28.49 -4.06
CA THR A 34 -9.00 -29.82 -4.27
C THR A 34 -9.21 -30.35 -5.69
N GLY A 35 -10.01 -29.67 -6.51
CA GLY A 35 -10.24 -30.01 -7.92
C GLY A 35 -9.42 -29.15 -8.87
N THR A 36 -9.93 -28.94 -10.09
CA THR A 36 -9.31 -28.04 -11.07
C THR A 36 -9.91 -26.63 -10.94
N PRO A 37 -9.10 -25.59 -10.69
CA PRO A 37 -9.63 -24.23 -10.66
C PRO A 37 -10.06 -23.79 -12.06
N TRP A 38 -11.12 -22.98 -12.14
CA TRP A 38 -11.72 -22.53 -13.41
C TRP A 38 -10.80 -21.59 -14.22
N ILE A 39 -9.83 -20.98 -13.55
CA ILE A 39 -8.69 -20.25 -14.11
C ILE A 39 -7.46 -20.58 -13.25
N GLY A 40 -6.26 -20.59 -13.84
CA GLY A 40 -5.03 -20.92 -13.13
C GLY A 40 -4.80 -20.05 -11.88
N VAL A 41 -4.21 -20.65 -10.85
CA VAL A 41 -3.68 -19.89 -9.71
C VAL A 41 -2.43 -19.13 -10.12
N ALA A 42 -2.17 -17.97 -9.52
CA ALA A 42 -0.96 -17.24 -9.83
C ALA A 42 0.27 -17.98 -9.26
N ASP A 43 1.35 -18.03 -10.05
CA ASP A 43 2.54 -18.85 -9.77
C ASP A 43 3.24 -18.49 -8.45
N ASN A 44 2.97 -17.29 -7.92
CA ASN A 44 3.58 -16.79 -6.71
C ASN A 44 2.90 -17.24 -5.41
N TYR A 45 1.83 -18.06 -5.47
CA TYR A 45 1.04 -18.44 -4.27
C TYR A 45 1.84 -19.11 -3.15
N LYS A 46 2.93 -19.82 -3.50
CA LYS A 46 3.82 -20.45 -2.50
C LYS A 46 4.54 -19.42 -1.63
N ALA A 47 4.82 -18.23 -2.18
CA ALA A 47 5.44 -17.12 -1.46
C ALA A 47 4.41 -16.13 -0.91
N ILE A 48 3.32 -15.87 -1.64
CA ILE A 48 2.28 -14.91 -1.27
C ILE A 48 1.00 -15.67 -0.98
N ASN A 49 0.65 -15.88 0.29
CA ASN A 49 -0.63 -16.46 0.67
C ASN A 49 -1.09 -15.97 2.04
N ALA A 50 -2.38 -16.15 2.33
CA ALA A 50 -2.98 -15.66 3.57
C ALA A 50 -2.37 -16.31 4.82
N ALA A 51 -2.11 -17.62 4.78
CA ALA A 51 -1.52 -18.36 5.89
C ALA A 51 -0.13 -17.80 6.29
N ALA A 52 0.75 -17.55 5.30
CA ALA A 52 2.07 -16.99 5.55
C ALA A 52 2.02 -15.56 6.14
N GLN A 53 0.98 -14.79 5.82
CA GLN A 53 0.83 -13.41 6.30
C GLN A 53 -0.01 -13.28 7.59
N MET A 54 -0.61 -14.37 8.09
CA MET A 54 -1.57 -14.27 9.18
C MET A 54 -0.92 -13.89 10.52
N ASP A 55 0.23 -14.50 10.80
CA ASP A 55 0.97 -14.38 12.06
C ASP A 55 2.28 -13.58 11.92
N ASP A 56 2.64 -13.18 10.70
CA ASP A 56 3.79 -12.31 10.44
C ASP A 56 3.42 -10.83 10.72
N PRO A 57 4.03 -10.19 11.75
CA PRO A 57 3.75 -8.81 12.12
C PRO A 57 4.19 -7.78 11.06
N ASP A 58 5.13 -8.16 10.18
CA ASP A 58 5.68 -7.31 9.12
C ASP A 58 5.03 -7.57 7.75
N SER A 59 4.06 -8.49 7.70
CA SER A 59 3.32 -8.78 6.47
C SER A 59 2.43 -7.61 6.01
N ILE A 60 2.14 -7.60 4.70
CA ILE A 60 1.17 -6.68 4.10
C ILE A 60 -0.18 -6.77 4.80
N ARG A 61 -0.67 -7.97 5.10
CA ARG A 61 -1.91 -8.16 5.88
C ARG A 61 -1.86 -7.46 7.23
N SER A 62 -0.78 -7.64 8.00
CA SER A 62 -0.61 -7.00 9.31
C SER A 62 -0.56 -5.47 9.20
N PHE A 63 0.11 -4.94 8.17
CA PHE A 63 0.10 -3.50 7.86
C PHE A 63 -1.32 -2.99 7.54
N TYR A 64 -2.09 -3.71 6.71
CA TYR A 64 -3.49 -3.38 6.44
C TYR A 64 -4.38 -3.44 7.69
N LYS A 65 -4.16 -4.40 8.59
CA LYS A 65 -4.87 -4.44 9.89
C LYS A 65 -4.59 -3.17 10.70
N LYS A 66 -3.33 -2.69 10.75
CA LYS A 66 -2.97 -1.42 11.40
C LYS A 66 -3.70 -0.24 10.75
N LEU A 67 -3.68 -0.14 9.41
CA LEU A 67 -4.40 0.91 8.66
C LEU A 67 -5.90 0.93 8.94
N VAL A 68 -6.57 -0.23 8.90
CA VAL A 68 -8.00 -0.34 9.19
C VAL A 68 -8.31 0.04 10.64
N SER A 69 -7.45 -0.34 11.58
CA SER A 69 -7.58 0.04 12.98
C SER A 69 -7.49 1.56 13.15
N LEU A 70 -6.48 2.20 12.57
CA LEU A 70 -6.32 3.66 12.59
C LEU A 70 -7.52 4.37 11.98
N ARG A 71 -8.02 3.91 10.81
CA ARG A 71 -9.21 4.49 10.17
C ARG A 71 -10.46 4.42 11.06
N LYS A 72 -10.62 3.36 11.85
CA LYS A 72 -11.75 3.21 12.79
C LYS A 72 -11.62 4.12 14.02
N GLN A 73 -10.40 4.39 14.47
CA GLN A 73 -10.13 5.16 15.68
C GLN A 73 -10.00 6.66 15.44
N MET A 74 -9.66 7.08 14.22
CA MET A 74 -9.32 8.47 13.91
C MET A 74 -10.31 9.09 12.91
N PRO A 75 -11.23 9.96 13.37
CA PRO A 75 -12.16 10.69 12.51
C PRO A 75 -11.45 11.47 11.38
N ALA A 76 -10.29 12.07 11.65
CA ALA A 76 -9.46 12.73 10.66
C ALA A 76 -9.15 11.84 9.43
N ILE A 77 -8.98 10.52 9.62
CA ILE A 77 -8.72 9.57 8.53
C ILE A 77 -10.02 9.15 7.83
N SER A 78 -11.10 8.92 8.58
CA SER A 78 -12.35 8.39 8.02
C SER A 78 -13.20 9.45 7.32
N ALA A 79 -13.35 10.62 7.95
CA ALA A 79 -14.26 11.70 7.56
C ALA A 79 -13.63 13.10 7.56
N GLY A 80 -12.40 13.25 8.05
CA GLY A 80 -11.67 14.53 8.04
C GLY A 80 -11.44 15.07 6.64
N ARG A 81 -11.20 16.38 6.55
CA ARG A 81 -10.85 17.09 5.33
C ARG A 81 -9.57 16.53 4.73
N ILE A 82 -9.40 16.69 3.42
CA ILE A 82 -8.20 16.31 2.69
C ILE A 82 -7.68 17.52 1.91
N GLU A 83 -6.38 17.72 1.94
CA GLU A 83 -5.68 18.75 1.17
C GLU A 83 -4.42 18.14 0.55
N PHE A 84 -4.31 18.14 -0.78
CA PHE A 84 -3.14 17.63 -1.48
C PHE A 84 -2.03 18.68 -1.51
N LEU A 85 -0.81 18.22 -1.26
CA LEU A 85 0.40 19.04 -1.29
C LEU A 85 1.25 18.64 -2.49
N TYR A 86 2.00 19.60 -3.03
CA TYR A 86 2.94 19.39 -4.14
C TYR A 86 2.32 18.67 -5.36
N PRO A 87 1.16 19.10 -5.89
CA PRO A 87 0.44 18.39 -6.96
C PRO A 87 1.25 18.24 -8.26
N ASP A 88 2.23 19.10 -8.49
CA ASP A 88 3.11 19.05 -9.67
C ASP A 88 4.28 18.05 -9.51
N ASN A 89 4.44 17.45 -8.33
CA ASN A 89 5.48 16.45 -8.07
C ASN A 89 4.94 15.03 -8.30
N ALA A 90 5.18 14.47 -9.48
CA ALA A 90 4.73 13.11 -9.83
C ALA A 90 5.44 11.98 -9.05
N ASP A 91 6.53 12.28 -8.35
CA ASP A 91 7.30 11.29 -7.59
C ASP A 91 6.76 11.12 -6.16
N LEU A 92 6.03 12.12 -5.66
CA LEU A 92 5.56 12.20 -4.27
C LEU A 92 4.04 12.37 -4.24
N LEU A 93 3.35 11.46 -3.57
CA LEU A 93 1.99 11.71 -3.10
C LEU A 93 2.05 12.26 -1.67
N ALA A 94 1.75 13.54 -1.52
CA ALA A 94 1.70 14.21 -0.22
C ALA A 94 0.32 14.82 0.02
N TYR A 95 -0.25 14.62 1.21
CA TYR A 95 -1.52 15.25 1.57
C TYR A 95 -1.71 15.35 3.07
N ARG A 96 -2.51 16.33 3.49
CA ARG A 96 -2.99 16.48 4.86
C ARG A 96 -4.36 15.81 5.02
N ARG A 97 -4.58 15.22 6.19
CA ARG A 97 -5.91 14.80 6.67
C ARG A 97 -6.16 15.43 8.02
N TYR A 98 -7.25 16.18 8.16
CA TYR A 98 -7.48 16.94 9.39
C TYR A 98 -8.96 17.16 9.71
N ASP A 99 -9.23 17.31 11.00
CA ASP A 99 -10.51 17.75 11.54
C ASP A 99 -10.27 18.89 12.55
N GLY A 100 -11.16 19.07 13.53
CA GLY A 100 -11.02 20.12 14.55
C GLY A 100 -9.99 19.80 15.64
N GLU A 101 -9.54 18.55 15.75
CA GLU A 101 -8.72 18.06 16.87
C GLU A 101 -7.38 17.47 16.40
N THR A 102 -7.37 16.81 15.25
CA THR A 102 -6.20 16.07 14.74
C THR A 102 -5.82 16.55 13.36
N GLU A 103 -4.52 16.67 13.12
CA GLU A 103 -3.93 16.93 11.81
C GLU A 103 -2.85 15.88 11.51
N LEU A 104 -2.97 15.25 10.34
CA LEU A 104 -2.05 14.24 9.83
C LEU A 104 -1.43 14.70 8.52
N LEU A 105 -0.15 14.37 8.32
CA LEU A 105 0.56 14.51 7.06
C LEU A 105 0.92 13.13 6.56
N VAL A 106 0.51 12.82 5.33
CA VAL A 106 0.86 11.57 4.64
C VAL A 106 1.84 11.91 3.54
N LEU A 107 2.94 11.16 3.46
CA LEU A 107 3.96 11.26 2.42
C LEU A 107 4.24 9.87 1.88
N CYS A 108 4.04 9.66 0.58
CA CYS A 108 4.34 8.41 -0.11
C CYS A 108 5.28 8.66 -1.28
N ASN A 109 6.45 8.02 -1.27
CA ASN A 109 7.33 7.94 -2.42
C ASN A 109 6.75 6.94 -3.44
N LEU A 110 6.50 7.40 -4.66
CA LEU A 110 5.96 6.57 -5.76
C LEU A 110 7.06 6.01 -6.68
N ARG A 111 8.33 6.14 -6.28
CA ARG A 111 9.51 5.72 -7.05
C ARG A 111 10.27 4.60 -6.37
N ALA A 112 11.07 3.91 -7.18
CA ALA A 112 11.99 2.86 -6.78
C ALA A 112 13.36 3.41 -6.30
N TRP A 113 13.50 4.74 -6.16
CA TRP A 113 14.71 5.41 -5.71
C TRP A 113 14.37 6.43 -4.61
N GLU A 114 15.37 6.89 -3.87
CA GLU A 114 15.19 7.88 -2.81
C GLU A 114 14.76 9.25 -3.36
N ILE A 115 13.82 9.90 -2.68
CA ILE A 115 13.37 11.26 -3.01
C ILE A 115 13.42 12.16 -1.79
N ALA A 116 13.34 13.48 -2.01
CA ALA A 116 13.24 14.45 -0.93
C ALA A 116 11.99 14.20 -0.07
N LYS A 117 12.11 14.45 1.24
CA LYS A 117 11.00 14.41 2.21
C LYS A 117 10.59 15.85 2.57
N PRO A 118 9.78 16.54 1.74
CA PRO A 118 9.40 17.91 2.03
C PRO A 118 8.43 17.94 3.21
N LEU A 119 8.88 18.52 4.32
CA LEU A 119 8.06 18.79 5.49
C LEU A 119 7.58 20.23 5.44
N PRO A 120 6.26 20.51 5.51
CA PRO A 120 5.76 21.87 5.68
C PRO A 120 6.22 22.46 7.02
N ASP A 121 6.11 23.77 7.16
CA ASP A 121 6.48 24.46 8.39
C ASP A 121 5.76 23.89 9.62
N GLY A 122 6.52 23.67 10.70
CA GLY A 122 6.02 23.11 11.95
C GLY A 122 5.82 21.59 11.97
N TRP A 123 6.31 20.84 10.97
CA TRP A 123 6.25 19.37 10.94
C TRP A 123 7.55 18.67 11.36
N THR A 124 8.65 19.39 11.56
CA THR A 124 9.96 18.80 11.90
C THR A 124 9.96 18.00 13.21
N ALA A 125 9.10 18.36 14.16
CA ALA A 125 8.97 17.69 15.46
C ALA A 125 7.69 16.83 15.57
N ALA A 126 7.02 16.54 14.45
CA ALA A 126 5.81 15.74 14.45
C ALA A 126 6.12 14.27 14.79
N GLU A 127 5.18 13.61 15.46
CA GLU A 127 5.29 12.20 15.83
C GLU A 127 5.02 11.32 14.59
N GLU A 128 5.84 10.29 14.38
CA GLU A 128 5.54 9.26 13.39
C GLU A 128 4.45 8.32 13.90
N LEU A 129 3.27 8.41 13.30
CA LEU A 129 2.11 7.56 13.63
C LEU A 129 2.20 6.19 12.94
N LEU A 130 2.72 6.15 11.72
CA LEU A 130 2.83 4.94 10.92
C LEU A 130 3.91 5.10 9.84
N GLY A 131 4.74 4.08 9.67
CA GLY A 131 5.69 3.94 8.58
C GLY A 131 5.76 2.49 8.10
N ASN A 132 6.11 2.27 6.83
CA ASN A 132 6.38 0.92 6.30
C ASN A 132 7.86 0.50 6.36
N TYR A 133 8.69 1.33 7.01
CA TYR A 133 10.07 1.04 7.33
C TYR A 133 10.30 1.24 8.84
N PRO A 134 11.31 0.58 9.45
CA PRO A 134 11.47 0.55 10.90
C PRO A 134 11.98 1.86 11.54
N GLU A 135 12.60 2.75 10.76
CA GLU A 135 13.26 3.96 11.25
C GLU A 135 12.97 5.15 10.35
N SER A 136 12.79 6.35 10.91
CA SER A 136 12.62 7.56 10.12
C SER A 136 13.94 7.98 9.46
N ALA A 137 13.87 8.36 8.19
CA ALA A 137 15.00 8.93 7.44
C ALA A 137 14.75 10.41 7.08
N ALA A 138 15.85 11.11 6.73
CA ALA A 138 15.81 12.49 6.24
C ALA A 138 15.23 12.59 4.81
N THR A 139 15.30 11.51 4.05
CA THR A 139 14.69 11.32 2.73
C THR A 139 13.56 10.30 2.82
N LEU A 140 12.79 10.15 1.74
CA LEU A 140 11.87 9.01 1.58
C LEU A 140 12.56 7.96 0.72
N ARG A 141 12.73 6.75 1.27
CA ARG A 141 13.27 5.57 0.59
C ARG A 141 12.33 5.05 -0.50
N PRO A 142 12.79 4.15 -1.38
CA PRO A 142 11.95 3.51 -2.38
C PRO A 142 10.63 3.00 -1.80
N TYR A 143 9.51 3.46 -2.36
CA TYR A 143 8.16 3.08 -1.94
C TYR A 143 7.84 3.33 -0.45
N GLU A 144 8.57 4.22 0.22
CA GLU A 144 8.32 4.59 1.61
C GLU A 144 7.01 5.38 1.73
N CYS A 145 6.20 5.00 2.71
CA CYS A 145 5.00 5.70 3.13
C CYS A 145 5.15 6.01 4.62
N VAL A 146 5.00 7.28 4.98
CA VAL A 146 5.02 7.75 6.36
C VAL A 146 3.82 8.63 6.65
N VAL A 147 3.21 8.43 7.81
CA VAL A 147 2.13 9.23 8.36
C VAL A 147 2.65 9.91 9.62
N LEU A 148 2.69 11.23 9.59
CA LEU A 148 3.05 12.06 10.74
C LEU A 148 1.79 12.64 11.36
N LYS A 149 1.80 12.81 12.68
CA LYS A 149 0.72 13.41 13.46
C LYS A 149 1.23 14.63 14.23
N LYS A 150 0.45 15.71 14.21
CA LYS A 150 0.62 16.87 15.11
C LYS A 150 -0.17 16.69 16.41
#